data_AF-A0A524E2V2-F1
#
_entry.id   AF-A0A524E2V2-F1
#
_cell.length_a   1.000
_cell.length_b   1.000
_cell.length_c   1.000
_cell.angle_alpha   90.00
_cell.angle_beta   90.00
_cell.angle_gamma   90.00
#
_symmetry.space_group_name_H-M   'P 1'
#
loop_
_entity.id
_entity.type
_entity.pdbx_description
1 polymer ?
#
loop_
_entity_poly.entity_id
_entity_poly.type
_entity_poly.pdbx_seq_one_letter_code
_entity_poly.pdbx_strand_id
1 'polypeptide(L)'
;MKRISEYDLKTITILQIIIATGISLLFQFVFPLNWQPFDRALHGPNVQHGDPGTSVVISTLSQWFFSFAVSWLIYRDNPYINNFLIYSLFPLMMVLFMDIAIFLWWDYIHFLPLAVDIYLLLKKRKTLFQRWFPYYFIFYSIWYTSVYFLRLTYLDLPLNLFIINWISMGILGFMISCSFPDSILISYIENRRLSKPELT
;
A
#
# COMPACT_ATOMS: atom_id res chain seq x y z
N MET A 1 -19.54 23.32 11.07
CA MET A 1 -18.84 22.39 10.14
C MET A 1 -19.70 21.15 9.98
N LYS A 2 -19.84 20.61 8.76
CA LYS A 2 -20.53 19.34 8.52
C LYS A 2 -19.74 18.17 9.12
N ARG A 3 -20.41 17.13 9.61
CA ARG A 3 -19.75 15.90 10.05
C ARG A 3 -19.23 15.12 8.83
N ILE A 4 -18.16 14.35 8.99
CA ILE A 4 -17.60 13.50 7.90
C ILE A 4 -18.67 12.60 7.28
N SER A 5 -19.59 12.08 8.10
CA SER A 5 -20.72 11.24 7.67
C SER A 5 -21.73 11.93 6.74
N GLU A 6 -21.68 13.26 6.62
CA GLU A 6 -22.58 14.06 5.78
C GLU A 6 -22.00 14.32 4.37
N TYR A 7 -20.74 13.96 4.13
CA TYR A 7 -20.11 14.08 2.82
C TYR A 7 -20.32 12.79 2.01
N ASP A 8 -20.40 12.93 0.69
CA ASP A 8 -20.41 11.76 -0.19
C ASP A 8 -19.06 11.03 -0.18
N LEU A 9 -19.08 9.76 -0.58
CA LEU A 9 -17.89 8.91 -0.58
C LEU A 9 -16.76 9.48 -1.45
N LYS A 10 -17.09 10.14 -2.56
CA LYS A 10 -16.09 10.71 -3.47
C LYS A 10 -15.32 11.84 -2.78
N THR A 11 -16.03 12.72 -2.09
CA THR A 11 -15.47 13.85 -1.35
C THR A 11 -14.60 13.36 -0.20
N ILE A 12 -15.07 12.36 0.55
CA ILE A 12 -14.28 11.73 1.62
C ILE A 12 -12.99 11.11 1.05
N THR A 13 -13.09 10.41 -0.09
CA THR A 13 -11.92 9.81 -0.74
C THR A 13 -10.90 10.85 -1.14
N ILE A 14 -11.33 11.96 -1.75
CA ILE A 14 -10.45 13.07 -2.13
C ILE A 14 -9.78 13.66 -0.88
N LEU A 15 -10.53 13.86 0.21
CA LEU A 15 -9.98 14.37 1.47
C LEU A 15 -8.92 13.42 2.06
N GLN A 16 -9.14 12.11 2.03
CA GLN A 16 -8.17 11.11 2.48
C GLN A 16 -6.91 11.10 1.61
N ILE A 17 -7.04 11.28 0.29
CA ILE A 17 -5.90 11.41 -0.63
C ILE A 17 -5.12 12.70 -0.34
N ILE A 18 -5.79 13.84 -0.17
CA ILE A 18 -5.13 15.11 0.14
C ILE A 18 -4.35 15.01 1.45
N ILE A 19 -4.94 14.38 2.46
CA ILE A 19 -4.26 14.19 3.76
C ILE A 19 -3.09 13.23 3.65
N ALA A 20 -3.23 12.12 2.92
CA ALA A 20 -2.12 11.21 2.65
C ALA A 20 -0.98 11.94 1.92
N THR A 21 -1.28 12.72 0.88
CA THR A 21 -0.29 13.56 0.19
C THR A 21 0.37 14.55 1.14
N GLY A 22 -0.41 15.23 1.99
CA GLY A 22 0.13 16.13 3.00
C GLY A 22 1.10 15.45 3.95
N ILE A 23 0.78 14.25 4.42
CA ILE A 23 1.67 13.44 5.27
C ILE A 23 2.94 13.07 4.51
N SER A 24 2.85 12.55 3.27
CA SER A 24 4.02 12.24 2.44
C SER A 24 4.95 13.45 2.23
N LEU A 25 4.38 14.64 2.03
CA LEU A 25 5.15 15.88 1.91
C LEU A 25 5.83 16.27 3.22
N LEU A 26 5.18 16.07 4.38
CA LEU A 26 5.82 16.29 5.68
C LEU A 26 7.02 15.35 5.88
N PHE A 27 6.90 14.09 5.49
CA PHE A 27 8.02 13.13 5.55
C PHE A 27 9.17 13.51 4.60
N GLN A 28 8.86 14.07 3.44
CA GLN A 28 9.88 14.55 2.52
C GLN A 28 10.58 15.82 3.04
N PHE A 29 9.83 16.80 3.54
CA PHE A 29 10.36 18.16 3.73
C PHE A 29 10.56 18.60 5.18
N VAL A 30 9.96 17.90 6.15
CA VAL A 30 9.91 18.35 7.55
C VAL A 30 10.61 17.38 8.50
N PHE A 31 10.49 16.07 8.30
CA PHE A 31 11.10 15.09 9.20
C PHE A 31 12.57 14.82 8.83
N PRO A 32 13.54 15.00 9.77
CA PRO A 32 14.96 14.77 9.50
C PRO A 32 15.34 13.28 9.36
N LEU A 33 16.42 13.02 8.61
CA LEU A 33 16.98 11.76 8.09
C LEU A 33 17.21 10.57 9.01
N ASN A 34 16.84 10.64 10.29
CA ASN A 34 16.82 9.45 11.14
C ASN A 34 15.80 8.40 10.64
N TRP A 35 15.09 8.68 9.56
CA TRP A 35 13.93 7.98 9.06
C TRP A 35 14.16 7.11 7.82
N GLN A 36 15.31 7.17 7.14
CA GLN A 36 15.69 6.12 6.18
C GLN A 36 16.90 5.34 6.70
N PRO A 37 16.65 4.35 7.58
CA PRO A 37 17.71 3.50 8.12
C PRO A 37 18.51 2.81 7.02
N PHE A 38 17.90 2.54 5.86
CA PHE A 38 18.55 1.95 4.70
C PHE A 38 19.64 2.84 4.09
N ASP A 39 19.34 4.11 3.81
CA ASP A 39 20.33 5.07 3.27
C ASP A 39 21.47 5.30 4.27
N ARG A 40 21.16 5.35 5.57
CA ARG A 40 22.18 5.43 6.63
C ARG A 40 23.05 4.17 6.70
N ALA A 41 22.46 3.00 6.49
CA ALA A 41 23.18 1.73 6.48
C ALA A 41 24.11 1.62 5.25
N LEU A 42 23.69 2.15 4.10
CA LEU A 42 24.46 2.11 2.85
C LEU A 42 25.54 3.19 2.76
N HIS A 43 25.19 4.44 3.12
CA HIS A 43 26.04 5.62 2.89
C HIS A 43 26.67 6.17 4.17
N GLY A 44 26.33 5.61 5.33
CA GLY A 44 26.90 5.96 6.62
C GLY A 44 26.11 7.03 7.40
N PRO A 45 26.58 7.39 8.60
CA PRO A 45 25.81 8.19 9.56
C PRO A 45 25.65 9.67 9.19
N ASN A 46 26.40 10.16 8.19
CA ASN A 46 26.43 11.58 7.81
C ASN A 46 25.56 11.90 6.58
N VAL A 47 24.84 10.91 6.03
CA VAL A 47 24.00 11.08 4.86
C VAL A 47 22.88 12.10 5.11
N GLN A 48 22.67 13.01 4.15
CA GLN A 48 21.65 14.05 4.20
C GLN A 48 20.57 13.91 3.12
N HIS A 49 19.49 14.67 3.29
CA HIS A 49 18.28 14.58 2.48
C HIS A 49 18.52 15.27 1.15
N GLY A 50 18.28 14.56 0.05
CA GLY A 50 18.57 15.07 -1.28
C GLY A 50 20.06 14.97 -1.65
N ASP A 51 20.88 14.31 -0.82
CA ASP A 51 22.25 13.97 -1.22
C ASP A 51 22.22 13.08 -2.47
N PRO A 52 23.15 13.29 -3.42
CA PRO A 52 23.23 12.46 -4.61
C PRO A 52 23.34 10.97 -4.25
N GLY A 53 22.45 10.15 -4.79
CA GLY A 53 22.41 8.71 -4.51
C GLY A 53 21.56 8.30 -3.31
N THR A 54 20.87 9.25 -2.65
CA THR A 54 19.89 8.93 -1.61
C THR A 54 18.48 8.77 -2.18
N SER A 55 17.64 8.03 -1.46
CA SER A 55 16.25 7.81 -1.86
C SER A 55 15.40 9.04 -1.54
N VAL A 56 14.60 9.46 -2.52
CA VAL A 56 13.53 10.43 -2.35
C VAL A 56 12.39 9.76 -1.58
N VAL A 57 12.20 10.17 -0.32
CA VAL A 57 11.23 9.60 0.62
C VAL A 57 9.81 9.50 0.04
N ILE A 58 9.30 10.58 -0.58
CA ILE A 58 7.96 10.58 -1.20
C ILE A 58 7.85 9.61 -2.38
N SER A 59 8.96 9.12 -2.92
CA SER A 59 8.97 8.14 -4.00
C SER A 59 8.91 6.68 -3.50
N THR A 60 9.09 6.45 -2.19
CA THR A 60 8.96 5.12 -1.58
C THR A 60 7.50 4.69 -1.45
N LEU A 61 7.21 3.42 -1.72
CA LEU A 61 5.85 2.87 -1.59
C LEU A 61 5.42 2.76 -0.13
N SER A 62 6.34 2.37 0.77
CA SER A 62 6.09 2.30 2.20
C SER A 62 5.60 3.62 2.78
N GLN A 63 6.15 4.76 2.33
CA GLN A 63 5.68 6.08 2.77
C GLN A 63 4.23 6.35 2.35
N TRP A 64 3.84 5.96 1.14
CA TRP A 64 2.46 6.11 0.69
C TRP A 64 1.51 5.21 1.46
N PHE A 65 1.89 3.94 1.68
CA PHE A 65 1.08 3.03 2.50
C PHE A 65 0.91 3.57 3.92
N PHE A 66 1.97 4.08 4.54
CA PHE A 66 1.90 4.77 5.84
C PHE A 66 0.92 5.95 5.80
N SER A 67 1.06 6.83 4.82
CA SER A 67 0.24 8.03 4.70
C SER A 67 -1.24 7.72 4.48
N PHE A 68 -1.53 6.71 3.66
CA PHE A 68 -2.90 6.21 3.46
C PHE A 68 -3.45 5.48 4.67
N ALA A 69 -2.63 4.76 5.43
CA ALA A 69 -3.05 4.10 6.68
C ALA A 69 -3.43 5.12 7.76
N VAL A 70 -2.72 6.26 7.84
CA VAL A 70 -3.10 7.38 8.71
C VAL A 70 -4.40 8.02 8.21
N SER A 71 -4.51 8.35 6.93
CA SER A 71 -5.71 9.01 6.40
C SER A 71 -6.95 8.10 6.43
N TRP A 72 -6.75 6.79 6.40
CA TRP A 72 -7.80 5.79 6.60
C TRP A 72 -8.53 5.93 7.94
N LEU A 73 -7.86 6.40 9.00
CA LEU A 73 -8.47 6.60 10.32
C LEU A 73 -9.62 7.63 10.31
N ILE A 74 -9.67 8.51 9.32
CA ILE A 74 -10.70 9.54 9.13
C ILE A 74 -12.04 8.90 8.72
N TYR A 75 -11.99 7.94 7.81
CA TYR A 75 -13.17 7.21 7.34
C TYR A 75 -12.79 5.80 6.90
N ARG A 76 -13.04 4.84 7.79
CA ARG A 76 -12.58 3.44 7.70
C ARG A 76 -13.41 2.57 6.75
N ASP A 77 -14.55 3.08 6.31
CA ASP A 77 -15.50 2.40 5.43
C ASP A 77 -15.33 2.79 3.96
N ASN A 78 -14.19 3.40 3.60
CA ASN A 78 -13.90 3.73 2.21
C ASN A 78 -13.42 2.49 1.43
N PRO A 79 -14.20 1.91 0.50
CA PRO A 79 -13.79 0.73 -0.24
C PRO A 79 -12.55 0.99 -1.13
N TYR A 80 -12.35 2.21 -1.64
CA TYR A 80 -11.21 2.53 -2.49
C TYR A 80 -9.90 2.48 -1.70
N ILE A 81 -9.88 3.13 -0.53
CA ILE A 81 -8.71 3.14 0.36
C ILE A 81 -8.47 1.75 0.96
N ASN A 82 -9.53 1.04 1.36
CA ASN A 82 -9.40 -0.31 1.90
C ASN A 82 -8.77 -1.28 0.87
N ASN A 83 -9.22 -1.22 -0.40
CA ASN A 83 -8.65 -2.06 -1.45
C ASN A 83 -7.22 -1.62 -1.81
N PHE A 84 -6.91 -0.32 -1.80
CA PHE A 84 -5.53 0.14 -2.01
C PHE A 84 -4.58 -0.37 -0.91
N LEU A 85 -4.98 -0.26 0.36
CA LEU A 85 -4.16 -0.67 1.50
C LEU A 85 -3.96 -2.19 1.55
N ILE A 86 -5.00 -3.00 1.34
CA ILE A 86 -4.83 -4.46 1.46
C ILE A 86 -3.81 -5.05 0.47
N TYR A 87 -3.66 -4.44 -0.71
CA TYR A 87 -2.66 -4.87 -1.69
C TYR A 87 -1.23 -4.48 -1.28
N SER A 88 -1.06 -3.70 -0.20
CA SER A 88 0.22 -3.40 0.43
C SER A 88 0.71 -4.48 1.40
N LEU A 89 -0.17 -5.39 1.83
CA LEU A 89 0.14 -6.41 2.85
C LEU A 89 1.40 -7.22 2.52
N PHE A 90 1.50 -7.73 1.29
CA PHE A 90 2.64 -8.52 0.88
C PHE A 90 3.95 -7.73 0.79
N PRO A 91 4.01 -6.58 0.08
CA PRO A 91 5.22 -5.76 0.08
C PRO A 91 5.66 -5.36 1.48
N LEU A 92 4.72 -5.03 2.37
CA LEU A 92 5.03 -4.71 3.76
C LEU A 92 5.61 -5.88 4.54
N MET A 93 5.06 -7.10 4.38
CA MET A 93 5.63 -8.30 5.02
C MET A 93 7.05 -8.61 4.51
N MET A 94 7.31 -8.43 3.22
CA MET A 94 8.66 -8.63 2.66
C MET A 94 9.65 -7.62 3.24
N VAL A 95 9.29 -6.34 3.25
CA VAL A 95 10.16 -5.29 3.80
C VAL A 95 10.40 -5.53 5.28
N LEU A 96 9.37 -5.88 6.05
CA LEU A 96 9.51 -6.14 7.48
C LEU A 96 10.37 -7.39 7.77
N PHE A 97 10.28 -8.43 6.94
CA PHE A 97 11.19 -9.58 7.04
C PHE A 97 12.64 -9.19 6.76
N MET A 98 12.86 -8.35 5.74
CA MET A 98 14.19 -7.80 5.46
C MET A 98 14.69 -6.95 6.64
N ASP A 99 13.88 -6.01 7.13
CA ASP A 99 14.22 -5.15 8.27
C ASP A 99 14.66 -5.96 9.50
N ILE A 100 13.96 -7.05 9.81
CA ILE A 100 14.35 -7.98 10.88
C ILE A 100 15.68 -8.66 10.56
N ALA A 101 15.87 -9.15 9.33
CA ALA A 101 17.08 -9.85 8.92
C ALA A 101 18.33 -8.97 8.95
N ILE A 102 18.19 -7.67 8.68
CA ILE A 102 19.29 -6.68 8.73
C ILE A 102 19.27 -5.81 9.99
N PHE A 103 18.49 -6.19 11.02
CA PHE A 103 18.40 -5.52 12.32
C PHE A 103 18.04 -4.02 12.25
N LEU A 104 17.21 -3.61 11.28
CA LEU A 104 16.68 -2.25 11.13
C LEU A 104 15.37 -2.04 11.91
N TRP A 105 15.37 -2.34 13.21
CA TRP A 105 14.18 -2.27 14.07
C TRP A 105 13.55 -0.88 14.21
N TRP A 106 14.28 0.16 13.82
CA TRP A 106 13.84 1.57 13.84
C TRP A 106 12.98 1.95 12.64
N ASP A 107 12.83 1.08 11.63
CA ASP A 107 12.02 1.37 10.45
C ASP A 107 10.52 1.13 10.72
N TYR A 108 9.91 2.07 11.45
CA TYR A 108 8.58 1.88 12.04
C TYR A 108 7.41 2.05 11.06
N ILE A 109 7.68 2.48 9.82
CA ILE A 109 6.63 2.96 8.90
C ILE A 109 5.82 1.84 8.31
N HIS A 110 6.34 0.62 8.42
CA HIS A 110 5.70 -0.59 7.99
C HIS A 110 4.64 -1.08 8.99
N PHE A 111 4.78 -0.75 10.28
CA PHE A 111 3.91 -1.29 11.34
C PHE A 111 2.47 -0.78 11.26
N LEU A 112 2.27 0.53 11.07
CA LEU A 112 0.92 1.09 11.02
C LEU A 112 0.12 0.57 9.81
N PRO A 113 0.64 0.61 8.57
CA PRO A 113 0.02 -0.04 7.42
C PRO A 113 -0.29 -1.50 7.65
N LEU A 114 0.66 -2.27 8.19
CA LEU A 114 0.46 -3.70 8.47
C LEU A 114 -0.68 -3.93 9.47
N ALA A 115 -0.75 -3.12 10.54
CA ALA A 115 -1.84 -3.20 11.50
C ALA A 115 -3.21 -2.87 10.87
N VAL A 116 -3.25 -1.88 9.97
CA VAL A 116 -4.46 -1.55 9.21
C VAL A 116 -4.85 -2.70 8.27
N ASP A 117 -3.90 -3.28 7.54
CA ASP A 117 -4.17 -4.41 6.64
C ASP A 117 -4.70 -5.64 7.38
N ILE A 118 -4.10 -5.97 8.52
CA ILE A 118 -4.61 -7.03 9.42
C ILE A 118 -6.04 -6.70 9.88
N TYR A 119 -6.30 -5.46 10.27
CA TYR A 119 -7.65 -5.04 10.64
C TYR A 119 -8.64 -5.17 9.47
N LEU A 120 -8.24 -4.79 8.25
CA LEU A 120 -9.06 -4.91 7.05
C LEU A 120 -9.40 -6.37 6.76
N LEU A 121 -8.42 -7.28 6.85
CA LEU A 121 -8.62 -8.72 6.72
C LEU A 121 -9.63 -9.26 7.74
N LEU A 122 -9.47 -8.87 9.01
CA LEU A 122 -10.26 -9.44 10.10
C LEU A 122 -11.67 -8.84 10.20
N LYS A 123 -11.84 -7.56 9.90
CA LYS A 123 -13.08 -6.80 10.18
C LYS A 123 -13.76 -6.22 8.95
N LYS A 124 -13.05 -6.03 7.84
CA LYS A 124 -13.58 -5.37 6.63
C LYS A 124 -13.48 -6.23 5.38
N ARG A 125 -13.24 -7.55 5.50
CA ARG A 125 -13.12 -8.49 4.38
C ARG A 125 -14.23 -8.39 3.33
N LYS A 126 -15.47 -8.11 3.75
CA LYS A 126 -16.63 -7.96 2.85
C LYS A 126 -16.60 -6.70 1.97
N THR A 127 -15.72 -5.75 2.28
CA THR A 127 -15.51 -4.52 1.49
C THR A 127 -14.34 -4.63 0.50
N LEU A 128 -13.65 -5.78 0.51
CA LEU A 128 -12.52 -6.08 -0.36
C LEU A 128 -13.03 -6.78 -1.62
N PHE A 129 -12.47 -6.40 -2.76
CA PHE A 129 -13.01 -6.74 -4.07
C PHE A 129 -11.87 -7.03 -5.04
N GLN A 130 -11.90 -8.21 -5.65
CA GLN A 130 -10.89 -8.67 -6.59
C GLN A 130 -10.77 -7.75 -7.81
N ARG A 131 -11.91 -7.23 -8.30
CA ARG A 131 -11.94 -6.28 -9.44
C ARG A 131 -11.08 -5.03 -9.28
N TRP A 132 -10.63 -4.69 -8.07
CA TRP A 132 -9.75 -3.53 -7.83
C TRP A 132 -8.28 -3.81 -8.11
N PHE A 133 -7.87 -5.08 -8.13
CA PHE A 133 -6.49 -5.47 -8.31
C PHE A 133 -5.87 -4.96 -9.62
N PRO A 134 -6.51 -5.07 -10.81
CA PRO A 134 -5.92 -4.56 -12.04
C PRO A 134 -5.60 -3.06 -12.00
N TYR A 135 -6.48 -2.25 -11.39
CA TYR A 135 -6.25 -0.81 -11.24
C TYR A 135 -5.06 -0.51 -10.32
N TYR A 136 -4.97 -1.24 -9.20
CA TYR A 136 -3.82 -1.16 -8.30
C TYR A 136 -2.53 -1.56 -9.00
N PHE A 137 -2.54 -2.67 -9.75
CA PHE A 137 -1.35 -3.18 -10.44
C PHE A 137 -0.85 -2.22 -11.53
N ILE A 138 -1.75 -1.59 -12.28
CA ILE A 138 -1.40 -0.55 -13.27
C ILE A 138 -0.74 0.64 -12.57
N PHE A 139 -1.37 1.16 -11.51
CA PHE A 139 -0.83 2.28 -10.75
C PHE A 139 0.54 1.95 -10.17
N TYR A 140 0.66 0.80 -9.50
CA TYR A 140 1.91 0.29 -8.94
C TYR A 140 3.00 0.18 -10.01
N SER A 141 2.68 -0.40 -11.17
CA SER A 141 3.64 -0.58 -12.27
C SER A 141 4.16 0.74 -12.81
N ILE A 142 3.26 1.70 -13.06
CA ILE A 142 3.63 3.04 -13.54
C ILE A 142 4.50 3.75 -12.50
N TRP A 143 4.09 3.72 -11.23
CA TRP A 143 4.83 4.36 -10.15
C TRP A 143 6.22 3.75 -9.97
N TYR A 144 6.29 2.43 -9.77
CA TYR A 144 7.52 1.70 -9.50
C TYR A 144 8.53 1.83 -10.65
N THR A 145 8.04 1.78 -11.89
CA THR A 145 8.85 1.99 -13.10
C THR A 145 9.37 3.43 -13.18
N SER A 146 8.51 4.43 -12.96
CA SER A 146 8.90 5.84 -13.01
C SER A 146 9.97 6.15 -11.96
N VAL A 147 9.78 5.68 -10.74
CA VAL A 147 10.71 5.89 -9.62
C VAL A 147 12.06 5.25 -9.89
N TYR A 148 12.09 4.03 -10.44
CA TYR A 148 13.32 3.33 -10.80
C TYR A 148 14.10 4.03 -11.91
N PHE A 149 13.44 4.35 -13.05
CA PHE A 149 14.14 4.96 -14.20
C PHE A 149 14.54 6.42 -13.98
N LEU A 150 13.78 7.17 -13.18
CA LEU A 150 14.16 8.52 -12.76
C LEU A 150 15.20 8.50 -11.63
N ARG A 151 15.61 7.32 -11.16
CA ARG A 151 16.57 7.11 -10.05
C ARG A 151 16.17 7.86 -8.77
N LEU A 152 14.87 7.90 -8.50
CA LEU A 152 14.31 8.59 -7.32
C LEU A 152 14.35 7.69 -6.07
N THR A 153 14.34 6.37 -6.23
CA THR A 153 14.46 5.38 -5.14
C THR A 153 14.92 4.06 -5.76
N TYR A 154 15.55 3.19 -4.96
CA TYR A 154 16.03 1.87 -5.42
C TYR A 154 17.08 1.98 -6.53
N LEU A 155 17.81 3.10 -6.55
CA LEU A 155 18.74 3.51 -7.60
C LEU A 155 19.98 2.61 -7.75
N ASP A 156 20.24 1.75 -6.76
CA ASP A 156 21.29 0.73 -6.77
C ASP A 156 20.78 -0.68 -7.08
N LEU A 157 19.47 -0.86 -7.28
CA LEU A 157 18.89 -2.17 -7.56
C LEU A 157 19.22 -2.59 -9.00
N PRO A 158 19.88 -3.74 -9.24
CA PRO A 158 20.07 -4.28 -10.58
C PRO A 158 18.74 -4.48 -11.32
N LEU A 159 18.70 -4.19 -12.63
CA LEU A 159 17.47 -4.25 -13.44
C LEU A 159 16.78 -5.62 -13.38
N ASN A 160 17.54 -6.71 -13.35
CA ASN A 160 17.00 -8.06 -13.19
C ASN A 160 16.29 -8.23 -11.85
N LEU A 161 16.86 -7.75 -10.75
CA LEU A 161 16.23 -7.78 -9.43
C LEU A 161 15.01 -6.87 -9.37
N PHE A 162 15.05 -5.71 -10.02
CA PHE A 162 13.89 -4.84 -10.19
C PHE A 162 12.72 -5.56 -10.88
N ILE A 163 12.97 -6.21 -12.03
CA ILE A 163 11.95 -6.95 -12.79
C ILE A 163 11.40 -8.11 -11.97
N ILE A 164 12.26 -8.89 -11.30
CA ILE A 164 11.84 -10.01 -10.46
C ILE A 164 10.94 -9.53 -9.31
N ASN A 165 11.32 -8.44 -8.64
CA ASN A 165 10.52 -7.84 -7.58
C ASN A 165 9.16 -7.37 -8.12
N TRP A 166 9.14 -6.64 -9.24
CA TRP A 166 7.91 -6.18 -9.87
C TRP A 166 6.95 -7.35 -10.22
N ILE A 167 7.45 -8.41 -10.84
CA ILE A 167 6.67 -9.61 -11.19
C ILE A 167 6.16 -10.30 -9.91
N SER A 168 7.02 -10.48 -8.92
CA SER A 168 6.67 -11.15 -7.65
C SER A 168 5.53 -10.41 -6.95
N MET A 169 5.60 -9.08 -6.87
CA MET A 169 4.54 -8.25 -6.30
C MET A 169 3.22 -8.38 -7.07
N GLY A 170 3.28 -8.46 -8.40
CA GLY A 170 2.11 -8.71 -9.23
C GLY A 170 1.46 -10.07 -8.94
N ILE A 171 2.23 -11.15 -8.90
CA ILE A 171 1.74 -12.50 -8.61
C ILE A 171 1.12 -12.55 -7.21
N LEU A 172 1.80 -11.98 -6.22
CA LEU A 172 1.40 -12.09 -4.81
C LEU A 172 0.19 -11.20 -4.49
N GLY A 173 0.14 -10.00 -5.09
CA GLY A 173 -1.06 -9.16 -5.06
C GLY A 173 -2.26 -9.85 -5.71
N PHE A 174 -2.05 -10.56 -6.82
CA PHE A 174 -3.11 -11.36 -7.45
C PHE A 174 -3.59 -12.49 -6.54
N MET A 175 -2.68 -13.25 -5.91
CA MET A 175 -3.03 -14.30 -4.95
C MET A 175 -3.85 -13.77 -3.77
N ILE A 176 -3.48 -12.60 -3.23
CA ILE A 176 -4.25 -11.91 -2.19
C ILE A 176 -5.64 -11.55 -2.72
N SER A 177 -5.74 -10.98 -3.92
CA SER A 177 -7.04 -10.62 -4.52
C SER A 177 -7.98 -11.83 -4.66
N CYS A 178 -7.44 -13.01 -5.02
CA CYS A 178 -8.20 -14.26 -5.12
C CYS A 178 -8.71 -14.78 -3.76
N SER A 179 -8.15 -14.30 -2.65
CA SER A 179 -8.60 -14.65 -1.30
C SER A 179 -9.87 -13.89 -0.89
N PHE A 180 -10.31 -12.92 -1.69
CA PHE A 180 -11.53 -12.14 -1.52
C PHE A 180 -12.46 -12.37 -2.71
N PRO A 181 -13.29 -13.44 -2.71
CA PRO A 181 -14.26 -13.65 -3.78
C PRO A 181 -15.18 -12.45 -3.85
N ASP A 182 -15.29 -11.85 -5.05
CA ASP A 182 -16.16 -10.69 -5.27
C ASP A 182 -17.58 -11.01 -4.76
N SER A 183 -18.20 -10.06 -4.07
CA SER A 183 -19.60 -10.19 -3.63
C SER A 183 -20.54 -10.50 -4.80
N ILE A 184 -20.14 -10.16 -6.03
CA ILE A 184 -20.82 -10.51 -7.27
C ILE A 184 -20.76 -12.02 -7.54
N LEU A 185 -19.61 -12.67 -7.34
CA LEU A 185 -19.46 -14.10 -7.49
C LEU A 185 -20.24 -14.84 -6.39
N ILE A 186 -20.19 -14.35 -5.15
CA ILE A 186 -20.98 -14.89 -4.03
C ILE A 186 -22.47 -14.76 -4.32
N SER A 187 -22.94 -13.57 -4.72
CA SER A 187 -24.32 -13.30 -5.11
C SER A 187 -24.77 -14.16 -6.30
N TYR A 188 -23.90 -14.37 -7.29
CA TYR A 188 -24.18 -15.24 -8.43
C TYR A 188 -24.31 -16.72 -8.01
N ILE A 189 -23.42 -17.19 -7.14
CA ILE A 189 -23.45 -18.56 -6.61
C ILE A 189 -24.69 -18.78 -5.73
N GLU A 190 -25.03 -17.81 -4.88
CA GLU A 190 -26.23 -17.86 -4.03
C GLU A 190 -27.51 -17.84 -4.87
N ASN A 191 -27.61 -16.96 -5.86
CA ASN A 191 -28.75 -16.91 -6.78
C ASN A 191 -28.88 -18.18 -7.64
N ARG A 192 -27.78 -18.82 -8.05
CA ARG A 192 -27.81 -20.13 -8.73
C ARG A 192 -28.18 -21.29 -7.81
N ARG A 193 -27.86 -21.22 -6.51
CA ARG A 193 -28.26 -22.25 -5.53
C ARG A 193 -29.75 -22.17 -5.26
N LEU A 194 -30.31 -20.96 -5.15
CA LEU A 194 -31.74 -20.73 -4.94
C LEU A 194 -32.60 -21.05 -6.18
N SER A 195 -32.01 -21.08 -7.38
CA SER A 195 -32.73 -21.39 -8.62
C SER A 195 -32.66 -22.84 -9.07
N LYS A 196 -31.96 -23.72 -8.34
CA LYS A 196 -32.07 -25.17 -8.58
C LYS A 196 -33.41 -25.66 -8.00
N PRO A 197 -34.32 -26.20 -8.82
CA PRO A 197 -35.49 -26.91 -8.28
C PRO A 197 -34.98 -28.10 -7.47
N GLU A 198 -35.53 -28.31 -6.28
CA GLU A 198 -35.43 -29.60 -5.62
C GLU A 198 -36.05 -30.63 -6.58
N LEU A 199 -35.20 -31.43 -7.22
CA LEU A 199 -35.62 -32.63 -7.94
C LEU A 199 -36.05 -33.64 -6.87
N THR A 200 -37.30 -33.53 -6.44
CA THR A 200 -38.07 -34.61 -5.80
C THR A 200 -38.81 -35.40 -6.87
#